data_AF-U2F9L5-F1
#
_entry.id   AF-U2F9L5-F1
#
_cell.length_a   1.000
_cell.length_b   1.000
_cell.length_c   1.000
_cell.angle_alpha   90.00
_cell.angle_beta   90.00
_cell.angle_gamma   90.00
#
_symmetry.space_group_name_H-M   'P 1'
#
loop_
_entity.id
_entity.type
_entity.pdbx_description
1 polymer ?
#
loop_
_entity_poly.entity_id
_entity_poly.type
_entity_poly.pdbx_seq_one_letter_code
_entity_poly.pdbx_strand_id
1 'polypeptide(L)'
;MHDEPGKAKFYTTLLVFMGAMLGVAFAADLLALFVFWELTSVSSFVLIGHYQDDPDSQYAARKAMIITVAGGLFLLIAFLLLQTVSADVMGTASFRLVGGEESMIANAEAMR
;
A
#
# COMPACT_ATOMS: atom_id res chain seq x y z
N MET A 1 24.39 -0.67 17.05
CA MET A 1 23.12 -0.17 17.61
C MET A 1 23.05 -0.17 19.15
N HIS A 2 24.15 -0.23 19.93
CA HIS A 2 24.03 -0.23 21.41
C HIS A 2 23.90 1.17 22.04
N ASP A 3 24.18 2.28 21.33
CA ASP A 3 24.04 3.66 21.86
C ASP A 3 23.83 4.77 20.80
N GLU A 4 22.97 4.58 19.78
CA GLU A 4 22.69 5.63 18.78
C GLU A 4 21.48 6.52 19.14
N PRO A 5 21.60 7.85 19.06
CA PRO A 5 20.47 8.77 19.20
C PRO A 5 19.52 8.58 18.00
N GLY A 6 18.36 7.94 18.23
CA GLY A 6 17.37 7.68 17.17
C GLY A 6 16.69 6.31 17.20
N LYS A 7 17.16 5.36 18.03
CA LYS A 7 16.61 3.99 18.10
C LYS A 7 15.09 3.93 18.24
N ALA A 8 14.50 4.77 19.11
CA ALA A 8 13.05 4.77 19.31
C ALA A 8 12.30 5.07 18.01
N LYS A 9 12.81 6.00 17.17
CA LYS A 9 12.21 6.30 15.86
C LYS A 9 12.37 5.12 14.89
N PHE A 10 13.54 4.48 14.85
CA PHE A 10 13.78 3.31 14.02
C PHE A 10 12.83 2.16 14.37
N TYR A 11 12.79 1.75 15.64
CA TYR A 11 11.91 0.66 16.07
C TYR A 11 10.42 1.00 15.93
N THR A 12 10.01 2.24 16.17
CA THR A 12 8.62 2.66 15.94
C THR A 12 8.26 2.56 14.46
N THR A 13 9.13 3.04 13.57
CA THR A 13 8.90 2.97 12.11
C THR A 13 8.89 1.52 11.63
N LEU A 14 9.76 0.67 12.19
CA LEU A 14 9.79 -0.76 11.89
C LEU A 14 8.50 -1.45 12.34
N LEU A 15 7.98 -1.11 13.52
CA LEU A 15 6.71 -1.62 14.01
C LEU A 15 5.54 -1.20 13.10
N VAL A 16 5.54 0.05 12.63
CA VAL A 16 4.57 0.57 11.66
C VAL A 16 4.68 -0.20 10.34
N PHE A 17 5.88 -0.47 9.85
CA PHE A 17 6.10 -1.25 8.63
C PHE A 17 5.54 -2.68 8.75
N MET A 18 5.81 -3.36 9.87
CA MET A 18 5.25 -4.69 10.14
C MET A 18 3.72 -4.67 10.23
N GLY A 19 3.16 -3.65 10.89
CA GLY A 19 1.71 -3.45 10.96
C GLY A 19 1.07 -3.18 9.60
N ALA A 20 1.75 -2.41 8.74
CA ALA A 20 1.32 -2.13 7.37
C ALA A 20 1.23 -3.40 6.54
N MET A 21 2.28 -4.24 6.57
CA MET A 21 2.31 -5.53 5.87
C MET A 21 1.22 -6.47 6.37
N LEU A 22 0.96 -6.49 7.68
CA LEU A 22 -0.14 -7.26 8.24
C LEU A 22 -1.49 -6.76 7.71
N GLY A 23 -1.67 -5.44 7.64
CA GLY A 23 -2.86 -4.80 7.08
C GLY A 23 -3.10 -5.14 5.60
N VAL A 24 -2.03 -5.18 4.79
CA VAL A 24 -2.11 -5.66 3.40
C VAL A 24 -2.57 -7.12 3.35
N ALA A 25 -2.03 -7.99 4.20
CA ALA A 25 -2.39 -9.41 4.23
C ALA A 25 -3.87 -9.67 4.62
N PHE A 26 -4.46 -8.78 5.43
CA PHE A 26 -5.86 -8.86 5.87
C PHE A 26 -6.82 -7.99 5.05
N ALA A 27 -6.35 -7.26 4.05
CA ALA A 27 -7.20 -6.38 3.26
C ALA A 27 -8.20 -7.20 2.42
N ALA A 28 -9.50 -7.05 2.73
CA ALA A 28 -10.60 -7.69 2.00
C ALA A 28 -11.22 -6.78 0.91
N ASP A 29 -10.76 -5.53 0.83
CA ASP A 29 -11.25 -4.51 -0.10
C ASP A 29 -10.06 -3.86 -0.80
N LEU A 30 -10.23 -3.53 -2.09
CA LEU A 30 -9.18 -2.92 -2.91
C LEU A 30 -8.72 -1.57 -2.35
N LEU A 31 -9.63 -0.80 -1.75
CA LEU A 31 -9.31 0.50 -1.17
C LEU A 31 -8.50 0.33 0.12
N ALA A 32 -8.86 -0.63 0.96
CA ALA A 32 -8.10 -0.97 2.16
C ALA A 32 -6.70 -1.48 1.79
N LEU A 33 -6.59 -2.31 0.75
CA LEU A 33 -5.31 -2.78 0.22
C LEU A 33 -4.45 -1.61 -0.24
N PHE A 34 -5.01 -0.67 -1.01
CA PHE A 34 -4.31 0.54 -1.45
C PHE A 34 -3.79 1.39 -0.28
N VAL A 35 -4.61 1.61 0.75
CA VAL A 35 -4.19 2.38 1.93
C VAL A 35 -3.03 1.71 2.67
N PHE A 36 -3.11 0.40 2.93
CA PHE A 36 -2.03 -0.33 3.59
C PHE A 36 -0.78 -0.46 2.71
N TRP A 37 -0.96 -0.52 1.40
CA TRP A 37 0.12 -0.50 0.42
C TRP A 37 0.92 0.81 0.46
N GLU A 38 0.22 1.95 0.44
CA GLU A 38 0.86 3.28 0.56
C GLU A 38 1.56 3.43 1.92
N LEU A 39 0.93 2.97 3.00
CA LEU A 39 1.50 3.03 4.36
C LEU A 39 2.78 2.20 4.48
N THR A 40 2.84 1.05 3.80
CA THR A 40 4.05 0.21 3.69
C THR A 40 5.16 0.93 2.91
N SER A 41 4.81 1.60 1.81
CA SER A 41 5.77 2.35 0.99
C SER A 41 6.34 3.55 1.74
N VAL A 42 5.49 4.31 2.45
CA VAL A 42 5.90 5.46 3.28
C VAL A 42 6.78 5.01 4.45
N SER A 43 6.41 3.94 5.14
CA SER A 43 7.23 3.43 6.26
C SER A 43 8.59 2.91 5.79
N SER A 44 8.66 2.28 4.61
CA SER A 44 9.94 1.91 3.97
C SER A 44 10.81 3.13 3.66
N PHE A 45 10.22 4.20 3.12
CA PHE A 45 10.94 5.46 2.88
C PHE A 45 11.52 6.06 4.17
N VAL A 46 10.73 6.10 5.25
CA VAL A 46 11.20 6.62 6.55
C VAL A 46 12.31 5.74 7.14
N LEU A 47 12.27 4.42 6.90
CA LEU A 47 13.33 3.50 7.32
C LEU A 47 14.65 3.76 6.56
N ILE A 48 14.57 3.94 5.23
CA ILE A 48 15.72 4.22 4.37
C ILE A 48 16.34 5.59 4.72
N GLY A 49 15.49 6.59 4.98
CA GLY A 49 15.92 7.94 5.36
C GLY A 49 16.41 8.10 6.82
N HIS A 50 16.49 7.03 7.61
CA HIS A 50 16.89 7.11 9.02
C HIS A 50 18.35 7.53 9.22
N TYR A 51 19.26 7.13 8.33
CA TYR A 51 20.67 7.55 8.34
C TYR A 51 20.82 8.87 7.59
N GLN A 52 20.72 9.99 8.32
CA GLN A 52 20.68 11.36 7.78
C GLN A 52 22.04 11.99 7.46
N ASP A 53 23.15 11.30 7.70
CA ASP A 53 24.50 11.89 7.61
C ASP A 53 25.05 12.01 6.17
N ASP A 54 24.39 11.43 5.17
CA ASP A 54 24.83 11.50 3.77
C ASP A 54 23.76 12.13 2.86
N PRO A 55 24.05 13.25 2.16
CA PRO A 55 23.12 13.88 1.22
C PRO A 55 22.73 12.97 0.04
N ASP A 56 23.59 12.00 -0.35
CA ASP A 56 23.26 11.03 -1.40
C ASP A 56 22.22 10.00 -0.92
N SER A 57 22.24 9.65 0.37
CA SER A 57 21.25 8.76 0.99
C SER A 57 19.84 9.36 0.96
N GLN A 58 19.72 10.67 1.23
CA GLN A 58 18.42 11.36 1.18
C GLN A 58 17.89 11.49 -0.25
N TYR A 59 18.78 11.67 -1.23
CA TYR A 59 18.40 11.71 -2.64
C TYR A 59 17.91 10.34 -3.13
N ALA A 60 18.58 9.26 -2.75
CA ALA A 60 18.17 7.89 -3.04
C ALA A 60 16.81 7.56 -2.41
N ALA A 61 16.61 7.93 -1.14
CA ALA A 61 15.33 7.75 -0.46
C ALA A 61 14.18 8.48 -1.18
N ARG A 62 14.40 9.76 -1.56
CA ARG A 62 13.38 10.56 -2.27
C ARG A 62 13.05 9.99 -3.65
N LYS A 63 14.05 9.49 -4.39
CA LYS A 63 13.83 8.80 -5.66
C LYS A 63 12.98 7.55 -5.48
N ALA A 64 13.31 6.73 -4.49
CA ALA A 64 12.54 5.53 -4.19
C ALA A 64 11.08 5.88 -3.88
N MET A 65 10.85 6.91 -3.05
CA MET A 65 9.51 7.39 -2.71
C MET A 65 8.71 7.82 -3.95
N ILE A 66 9.31 8.61 -4.85
CA ILE A 66 8.62 9.08 -6.06
C ILE A 66 8.24 7.89 -6.95
N ILE A 67 9.13 6.91 -7.10
CA ILE A 67 8.86 5.71 -7.92
C ILE A 67 7.73 4.88 -7.30
N THR A 68 7.74 4.67 -5.99
CA THR A 68 6.72 3.88 -5.30
C THR A 68 5.37 4.59 -5.27
N VAL A 69 5.33 5.91 -5.03
CA VAL A 69 4.09 6.70 -5.04
C VAL A 69 3.51 6.82 -6.44
N ALA A 70 4.35 6.99 -7.46
CA ALA A 70 3.90 6.95 -8.85
C ALA A 70 3.31 5.57 -9.20
N GLY A 71 3.99 4.49 -8.80
CA GLY A 71 3.46 3.12 -8.93
C GLY A 71 2.14 2.92 -8.18
N GLY A 72 2.02 3.48 -6.98
CA GLY A 72 0.78 3.51 -6.20
C GLY A 72 -0.36 4.24 -6.91
N LEU A 73 -0.09 5.38 -7.54
CA LEU A 73 -1.10 6.08 -8.35
C LEU A 73 -1.61 5.23 -9.51
N PHE A 74 -0.72 4.52 -10.22
CA PHE A 74 -1.12 3.60 -11.27
C PHE A 74 -1.94 2.42 -10.73
N LEU A 75 -1.60 1.92 -9.55
CA LEU A 75 -2.39 0.89 -8.85
C LEU A 75 -3.79 1.40 -8.51
N LEU A 76 -3.93 2.64 -8.03
CA LEU A 76 -5.22 3.26 -7.77
C LEU A 76 -6.06 3.39 -9.04
N ILE A 77 -5.44 3.83 -10.15
CA ILE A 77 -6.12 3.90 -11.46
C ILE A 77 -6.60 2.50 -11.88
N ALA A 78 -5.79 1.46 -11.71
CA ALA A 78 -6.18 0.09 -12.01
C ALA A 78 -7.39 -0.36 -11.16
N PHE A 79 -7.43 0.01 -9.87
CA PHE A 79 -8.57 -0.31 -9.00
C PHE A 79 -9.85 0.44 -9.36
N LEU A 80 -9.74 1.70 -9.77
CA LEU A 80 -10.87 2.47 -10.30
C LEU A 80 -11.40 1.85 -11.60
N LEU A 81 -10.51 1.45 -12.51
CA LEU A 81 -10.91 0.75 -13.74
C LEU A 81 -11.61 -0.58 -13.41
N LEU A 82 -11.06 -1.37 -12.50
CA LEU A 82 -11.69 -2.60 -12.04
C LEU A 82 -13.09 -2.35 -11.46
N GLN A 83 -13.26 -1.30 -10.66
CA GLN A 83 -14.56 -0.93 -10.13
C GLN A 83 -15.54 -0.52 -11.24
N THR A 84 -15.10 0.22 -12.26
CA THR A 84 -15.99 0.60 -13.38
C THR A 84 -16.45 -0.61 -14.19
N VAL A 85 -15.55 -1.58 -14.45
CA VAL A 85 -15.90 -2.82 -15.14
C VAL A 85 -16.81 -3.69 -14.28
N SER A 86 -16.52 -3.81 -12.98
CA SER A 86 -17.40 -4.54 -12.06
C SER A 86 -18.78 -3.91 -11.96
N ALA A 87 -18.88 -2.58 -11.98
CA ALA A 87 -20.15 -1.87 -11.95
C ALA A 87 -20.98 -2.12 -13.22
N ASP A 88 -20.34 -2.20 -14.38
CA ASP A 88 -21.00 -2.49 -15.66
C ASP A 88 -21.54 -3.94 -15.71
N VAL A 89 -20.75 -4.89 -15.20
CA VAL A 89 -21.11 -6.33 -15.21
C VAL A 89 -22.11 -6.70 -14.12
N MET A 90 -21.92 -6.19 -12.90
CA MET A 90 -22.72 -6.57 -11.72
C MET A 90 -23.86 -5.59 -11.41
N GLY A 91 -23.92 -4.42 -12.08
CA GLY A 91 -24.88 -3.35 -11.80
C GLY A 91 -24.61 -2.58 -10.50
N THR A 92 -23.57 -2.95 -9.74
CA THR A 92 -23.18 -2.33 -8.46
C THR A 92 -21.69 -2.03 -8.42
N ALA A 93 -21.34 -0.81 -8.03
CA ALA A 93 -19.95 -0.37 -7.87
C ALA A 93 -19.35 -0.91 -6.56
N SER A 94 -18.78 -2.12 -6.60
CA SER A 94 -18.14 -2.76 -5.45
C SER A 94 -16.61 -2.69 -5.52
N PHE A 95 -15.96 -2.21 -4.45
CA PHE A 95 -14.50 -2.32 -4.26
C PHE A 95 -14.09 -3.60 -3.53
N ARG A 96 -15.08 -4.41 -3.18
CA ARG A 96 -14.96 -5.55 -2.27
C ARG A 96 -14.35 -6.74 -2.99
N LEU A 97 -13.17 -7.14 -2.55
CA LEU A 97 -12.44 -8.26 -3.15
C LEU A 97 -13.00 -9.60 -2.65
N VAL A 98 -13.13 -9.77 -1.32
CA VAL A 98 -13.48 -11.03 -0.65
C VAL A 98 -14.65 -10.89 0.33
N GLY A 99 -15.61 -11.82 0.23
CA GLY A 99 -16.74 -12.00 1.15
C GLY A 99 -17.93 -11.08 0.84
N GLY A 100 -19.15 -11.47 1.23
CA GLY A 100 -20.39 -10.73 0.92
C GLY A 100 -20.94 -10.99 -0.49
N GLU A 101 -22.19 -10.61 -0.74
CA GLU A 101 -22.89 -10.83 -2.03
C GLU A 101 -22.24 -10.05 -3.19
N GLU A 102 -21.62 -8.90 -2.88
CA GLU A 102 -20.93 -8.02 -3.84
C GLU A 102 -19.42 -8.35 -4.01
N SER A 103 -18.97 -9.56 -3.64
CA SER A 103 -17.56 -9.93 -3.79
C SER A 103 -17.19 -10.17 -5.26
N MET A 104 -16.15 -9.48 -5.73
CA MET A 104 -15.63 -9.63 -7.10
C MET A 104 -15.14 -11.06 -7.39
N ILE A 105 -14.51 -11.71 -6.41
CA ILE A 105 -14.00 -13.09 -6.58
C ILE A 105 -15.14 -14.11 -6.62
N ALA A 106 -16.21 -13.90 -5.86
CA ALA A 106 -17.39 -14.78 -5.88
C ALA A 106 -18.16 -14.67 -7.21
N ASN A 107 -18.13 -13.51 -7.86
CA ASN A 107 -18.80 -13.23 -9.13
C ASN A 107 -17.84 -13.28 -10.34
N ALA A 108 -16.66 -13.89 -10.18
CA ALA A 108 -15.62 -13.92 -11.21
C ALA A 108 -16.06 -14.60 -12.52
N GLU A 109 -17.04 -15.51 -12.49
CA GLU A 109 -17.58 -16.13 -13.71
C GLU A 109 -18.40 -15.15 -14.57
N ALA A 110 -19.04 -14.14 -13.97
CA ALA A 110 -19.74 -13.10 -14.72
C ALA A 110 -18.77 -12.12 -15.41
N MET A 111 -17.51 -12.09 -14.98
CA MET A 111 -16.48 -11.15 -15.42
C MET A 111 -15.57 -11.70 -16.56
N ARG A 112 -15.80 -12.94 -17.02
CA ARG A 112 -15.14 -13.56 -18.19
C ARG A 112 -15.89 -13.26 -19.48
#